data_AF-A0A643C6E9-F1
#
_entry.id   AF-A0A643C6E9-F1
#
_cell.length_a   1.000
_cell.length_b   1.000
_cell.length_c   1.000
_cell.angle_alpha   90.00
_cell.angle_beta   90.00
_cell.angle_gamma   90.00
#
_symmetry.space_group_name_H-M   'P 1'
#
loop_
_entity.id
_entity.type
_entity.pdbx_description
1 polymer ?
#
loop_
_entity_poly.entity_id
_entity_poly.type
_entity_poly.pdbx_seq_one_letter_code
_entity_poly.pdbx_strand_id
1 'polypeptide(L)'
;GAWPGQGVRSPEPHSPGSALPSSPCQDLKKYGATTVVRVCEVTYDKAPLEKDGITVVDWPFDDGAPPPGRVVEDWLSLLKTKFCDDPGSCVAVHCVAGLGR
;
A
#
# COMPACT_ATOMS: atom_id res chain seq x y z
N GLY A 1 8.32 54.21 -8.41
CA GLY A 1 7.50 53.19 -9.10
C GLY A 1 8.30 51.91 -9.15
N ALA A 2 7.86 50.88 -8.45
CA ALA A 2 8.56 49.61 -8.31
C ALA A 2 7.87 48.53 -9.15
N TRP A 3 8.68 47.61 -9.68
CA TRP A 3 8.36 46.58 -10.67
C TRP A 3 7.42 45.49 -10.13
N PRO A 4 6.56 44.87 -10.97
CA PRO A 4 5.65 43.81 -10.53
C PRO A 4 6.39 42.50 -10.27
N GLY A 5 5.91 41.80 -9.24
CA GLY A 5 6.59 40.75 -8.49
C GLY A 5 6.89 39.45 -9.23
N GLN A 6 8.10 38.95 -8.95
CA GLN A 6 8.41 37.53 -9.01
C GLN A 6 8.06 36.90 -7.66
N GLY A 7 7.08 36.00 -7.65
CA GLY A 7 6.75 35.18 -6.49
C GLY A 7 7.34 33.79 -6.64
N VAL A 8 8.65 33.64 -6.49
CA VAL A 8 9.26 32.32 -6.24
C VAL A 8 8.93 31.97 -4.79
N ARG A 9 7.92 31.12 -4.59
CA ARG A 9 7.62 30.53 -3.29
C ARG A 9 8.63 29.39 -3.07
N SER A 10 9.72 29.70 -2.37
CA SER A 10 10.59 28.68 -1.78
C SER A 10 9.77 27.81 -0.81
N PRO A 11 9.91 26.48 -0.79
CA PRO A 11 9.35 25.67 0.28
C PRO A 11 10.16 25.92 1.56
N GLU A 12 9.52 26.50 2.57
CA GLU A 12 10.08 26.62 3.93
C GLU A 12 10.31 25.23 4.55
N PRO A 13 11.40 25.05 5.32
CA PRO A 13 11.69 23.77 5.97
C PRO A 13 10.64 23.47 7.05
N HIS A 14 10.03 22.30 6.89
CA HIS A 14 8.93 21.76 7.67
C HIS A 14 9.13 21.84 9.20
N SER A 15 8.06 22.20 9.90
CA SER A 15 7.94 22.18 11.36
C SER A 15 8.16 20.77 11.96
N PRO A 16 8.80 20.63 13.14
CA PRO A 16 9.03 19.33 13.77
C PRO A 16 7.76 18.89 14.49
N GLY A 17 6.97 18.04 13.84
CA GLY A 17 5.70 17.54 14.37
C GLY A 17 4.88 16.72 13.38
N SER A 18 5.23 16.73 12.09
CA SER A 18 4.80 15.69 11.17
C SER A 18 5.64 14.45 11.45
N ALA A 19 5.07 13.44 12.09
CA ALA A 19 5.66 12.10 12.03
C ALA A 19 5.98 11.81 10.56
N LEU A 20 7.23 11.42 10.26
CA LEU A 20 7.56 10.90 8.94
C LEU A 20 6.56 9.77 8.66
N PRO A 21 5.98 9.67 7.45
CA PRO A 21 5.14 8.52 7.12
C PRO A 21 5.98 7.28 7.42
N SER A 22 5.48 6.44 8.33
CA SER A 22 6.06 5.14 8.60
C SER A 22 6.23 4.40 7.28
N SER A 23 7.38 3.73 7.10
CA SER A 23 7.55 2.89 5.92
C SER A 23 6.41 1.87 5.87
N PRO A 24 5.88 1.49 4.68
CA PRO A 24 4.80 0.52 4.58
C PRO A 24 5.06 -0.76 5.39
N CYS A 25 6.31 -1.22 5.43
CA CYS A 25 6.72 -2.39 6.21
C CYS A 25 6.50 -2.24 7.72
N GLN A 26 6.69 -1.05 8.29
CA GLN A 26 6.50 -0.80 9.72
C GLN A 26 5.01 -0.82 10.09
N ASP A 27 4.16 -0.24 9.25
CA ASP A 27 2.71 -0.26 9.48
C ASP A 27 2.17 -1.67 9.37
N LEU A 28 2.58 -2.43 8.35
CA LEU A 28 2.18 -3.82 8.20
C LEU A 28 2.52 -4.64 9.45
N LYS A 29 3.73 -4.49 10.00
CA LYS A 29 4.12 -5.17 11.24
C LYS A 29 3.31 -4.70 12.44
N LYS A 30 3.06 -3.40 12.57
CA LYS A 30 2.27 -2.81 13.66
C LYS A 30 0.85 -3.39 13.71
N TYR A 31 0.25 -3.64 12.55
CA TYR A 31 -1.09 -4.21 12.43
C TYR A 31 -1.11 -5.75 12.34
N GLY A 32 0.04 -6.42 12.51
CA GLY A 32 0.14 -7.87 12.44
C GLY A 32 -0.18 -8.45 11.06
N ALA A 33 0.03 -7.68 9.99
CA ALA A 33 -0.23 -8.14 8.63
C ALA A 33 0.76 -9.25 8.26
N THR A 34 0.25 -10.43 7.96
CA THR A 34 1.03 -11.60 7.52
C THR A 34 1.01 -11.73 6.00
N THR A 35 0.12 -11.01 5.33
CA THR A 35 -0.06 -11.05 3.88
C THR A 35 -0.36 -9.67 3.33
N VAL A 36 0.24 -9.32 2.20
CA VAL A 36 0.00 -8.07 1.45
C VAL A 36 -0.43 -8.42 0.04
N VAL A 37 -1.59 -7.92 -0.39
CA VAL A 37 -2.06 -8.01 -1.76
C VAL A 37 -1.83 -6.67 -2.46
N ARG A 38 -1.09 -6.68 -3.55
CA ARG A 38 -0.85 -5.51 -4.41
C ARG A 38 -1.76 -5.60 -5.62
N VAL A 39 -2.63 -4.60 -5.77
CA VAL A 39 -3.63 -4.54 -6.86
C VAL A 39 -3.26 -3.56 -7.97
N CYS A 40 -2.10 -2.92 -7.83
CA CYS A 40 -1.53 -2.00 -8.80
C CYS A 40 -0.23 -2.57 -9.39
N GLU A 41 0.32 -1.84 -10.36
CA GLU A 41 1.67 -2.10 -10.84
C GLU A 41 2.69 -2.14 -9.70
N VAL A 42 3.68 -3.02 -9.86
CA VAL A 42 4.70 -3.28 -8.85
C VAL A 42 5.69 -2.12 -8.83
N THR A 43 5.63 -1.30 -7.77
CA THR A 43 6.47 -0.11 -7.61
C THR A 43 7.65 -0.29 -6.66
N TYR A 44 7.72 -1.42 -5.95
CA TYR A 44 8.80 -1.74 -5.00
C TYR A 44 9.06 -3.25 -4.93
N ASP A 45 10.27 -3.63 -4.53
CA ASP A 45 10.66 -5.03 -4.36
C ASP A 45 9.95 -5.65 -3.14
N LYS A 46 9.46 -6.87 -3.29
CA LYS A 46 8.80 -7.63 -2.22
C LYS A 46 9.78 -8.34 -1.29
N ALA A 47 11.05 -8.49 -1.68
CA ALA A 47 12.06 -9.20 -0.89
C ALA A 47 12.19 -8.70 0.57
N PRO A 48 12.11 -7.39 0.87
CA PRO A 48 12.12 -6.91 2.26
C PRO A 48 10.92 -7.38 3.08
N LEU A 49 9.73 -7.44 2.48
CA LEU A 49 8.51 -7.93 3.13
C LEU A 49 8.58 -9.45 3.36
N GLU A 50 9.01 -10.19 2.34
CA GLU A 50 9.16 -11.65 2.42
C GLU A 50 10.21 -12.07 3.45
N LYS A 51 11.32 -11.31 3.56
CA LYS A 51 12.34 -11.51 4.61
C LYS A 51 11.77 -11.33 6.02
N ASP A 52 10.76 -10.48 6.16
CA ASP A 52 10.06 -10.22 7.41
C ASP A 52 8.89 -11.20 7.66
N GLY A 53 8.75 -12.25 6.83
CA GLY A 53 7.71 -13.27 6.96
C GLY A 53 6.35 -12.86 6.38
N ILE A 54 6.28 -11.75 5.65
CA ILE A 54 5.06 -11.25 5.03
C ILE A 54 4.94 -11.85 3.62
N THR A 55 3.85 -12.57 3.37
CA THR A 55 3.54 -13.07 2.03
C THR A 55 3.10 -11.92 1.13
N VAL A 56 3.70 -11.75 -0.05
CA VAL A 56 3.28 -10.74 -1.03
C VAL A 56 2.61 -11.41 -2.23
N VAL A 57 1.42 -10.93 -2.57
CA VAL A 57 0.59 -11.42 -3.67
C VAL A 57 0.32 -10.28 -4.66
N ASP A 58 0.56 -10.54 -5.94
CA ASP A 58 0.44 -9.53 -7.01
C ASP A 58 -0.75 -9.85 -7.91
N TRP A 59 -1.82 -9.06 -7.80
CA TRP A 59 -3.01 -9.17 -8.63
C TRP A 59 -3.37 -7.82 -9.27
N PRO A 60 -2.51 -7.29 -10.15
CA PRO A 60 -2.77 -6.01 -10.80
C PRO A 60 -3.99 -6.07 -11.71
N PHE A 61 -4.77 -4.99 -11.72
CA PHE A 61 -5.83 -4.75 -12.70
C PHE A 61 -5.91 -3.26 -13.09
N ASP A 62 -6.59 -2.97 -14.20
CA ASP A 62 -6.58 -1.64 -14.84
C ASP A 62 -7.27 -0.56 -14.00
N ASP A 63 -6.79 0.68 -14.07
CA ASP A 63 -7.38 1.80 -13.31
C ASP A 63 -8.79 2.13 -13.76
N GLY A 64 -9.67 2.39 -12.79
CA GLY A 64 -11.10 2.64 -13.04
C GLY A 64 -11.88 1.42 -13.56
N ALA A 65 -11.26 0.25 -13.69
CA ALA A 65 -11.94 -0.99 -14.06
C ALA A 65 -12.33 -1.82 -12.83
N PRO A 66 -13.46 -2.54 -12.87
CA PRO A 66 -13.79 -3.50 -11.82
C PRO A 66 -12.74 -4.64 -11.78
N PRO A 67 -12.50 -5.24 -10.60
CA PRO A 67 -11.60 -6.37 -10.50
C PRO A 67 -12.11 -7.53 -11.39
N PRO A 68 -11.23 -8.19 -12.18
CA PRO A 68 -11.61 -9.35 -12.96
C PRO A 68 -12.17 -10.47 -12.08
N GLY A 69 -13.11 -11.27 -12.59
CA GLY A 69 -13.73 -12.37 -11.82
C GLY A 69 -12.71 -13.31 -11.15
N ARG A 70 -11.61 -13.64 -11.85
CA ARG A 70 -10.50 -14.42 -11.29
C ARG A 70 -9.87 -13.79 -10.04
N VAL A 71 -9.67 -12.47 -10.03
CA VAL A 71 -9.06 -11.75 -8.90
C VAL A 71 -10.00 -11.78 -7.70
N VAL A 72 -11.31 -11.67 -7.94
CA VAL A 72 -12.33 -11.80 -6.90
C VAL A 72 -12.33 -13.21 -6.30
N GLU A 73 -12.30 -14.24 -7.15
CA GLU A 73 -12.26 -15.64 -6.70
C GLU A 73 -10.98 -15.97 -5.93
N ASP A 74 -9.83 -15.53 -6.43
CA ASP A 74 -8.53 -15.70 -5.78
C ASP A 74 -8.48 -14.99 -4.43
N TRP A 75 -9.01 -13.75 -4.35
CA TRP A 75 -9.14 -13.00 -3.10
C TRP A 75 -10.00 -13.72 -2.07
N LEU A 76 -11.19 -14.18 -2.47
CA LEU A 76 -12.08 -14.91 -1.57
C LEU A 76 -11.44 -16.22 -1.09
N SER A 77 -10.69 -16.91 -1.95
CA SER A 77 -9.98 -18.14 -1.61
C SER A 77 -8.81 -17.89 -0.66
N LEU A 78 -8.06 -16.81 -0.88
CA LEU A 78 -6.98 -16.36 0.00
C LEU A 78 -7.52 -16.06 1.40
N LEU A 79 -8.59 -15.27 1.52
CA LEU A 79 -9.16 -14.93 2.83
C LEU A 79 -9.67 -16.17 3.56
N LYS A 80 -10.39 -17.06 2.87
CA LYS A 80 -10.88 -18.32 3.45
C LYS A 80 -9.73 -19.16 4.00
N THR A 81 -8.66 -19.30 3.23
CA THR A 81 -7.50 -20.09 3.64
C THR A 81 -6.78 -19.42 4.82
N LYS A 82 -6.46 -18.14 4.70
CA LYS A 82 -5.70 -17.39 5.70
C LYS A 82 -6.39 -17.33 7.06
N PHE A 83 -7.69 -17.02 7.08
CA PHE A 83 -8.43 -16.94 8.35
C PHE A 83 -8.86 -18.30 8.90
N CYS A 84 -8.84 -19.36 8.08
CA CYS A 84 -9.01 -20.73 8.57
C CYS A 84 -7.74 -21.24 9.23
N ASP A 85 -6.58 -20.99 8.62
CA ASP A 85 -5.28 -21.44 9.13
C ASP A 85 -4.80 -20.59 10.31
N ASP A 86 -5.03 -19.28 10.24
CA ASP A 86 -4.66 -18.30 11.27
C ASP A 86 -5.80 -17.28 11.47
N PRO A 87 -6.73 -17.54 12.40
CA PRO A 87 -7.85 -16.64 12.71
C PRO A 87 -7.44 -15.26 13.22
N GLY A 88 -6.19 -15.09 13.70
CA GLY A 88 -5.65 -13.82 14.17
C GLY A 88 -4.86 -13.05 13.11
N SER A 89 -4.72 -13.60 11.90
CA SER A 89 -3.96 -12.98 10.82
C SER A 89 -4.58 -11.68 10.33
N CYS A 90 -3.77 -10.86 9.67
CA CYS A 90 -4.23 -9.66 8.99
C CYS A 90 -3.74 -9.69 7.53
N VAL A 91 -4.65 -9.39 6.61
CA VAL A 91 -4.36 -9.26 5.18
C VAL A 91 -4.48 -7.79 4.82
N ALA A 92 -3.38 -7.19 4.36
CA ALA A 92 -3.36 -5.82 3.91
C ALA A 92 -3.51 -5.74 2.39
N VAL A 93 -4.14 -4.68 1.89
CA VAL A 93 -4.27 -4.40 0.46
C VAL A 93 -3.62 -3.05 0.17
N HIS A 94 -2.79 -3.00 -0.87
CA HIS A 94 -2.09 -1.79 -1.27
C HIS A 94 -2.43 -1.37 -2.70
N CYS A 95 -2.78 -0.08 -2.84
CA CYS A 95 -2.95 0.64 -4.09
C CYS A 95 -1.96 1.82 -4.15
N VAL A 96 -1.52 2.20 -5.35
CA VAL A 96 -0.44 3.19 -5.55
C VAL A 96 -0.89 4.63 -5.29
N ALA A 97 -2.19 4.97 -5.42
CA ALA A 97 -2.62 6.38 -5.43
C ALA A 97 -3.89 6.71 -4.62
N GLY A 98 -4.44 5.80 -3.81
CA GLY A 98 -5.60 6.11 -2.97
C GLY A 98 -6.90 6.47 -3.74
N LEU A 99 -6.94 6.22 -5.06
CA LEU A 99 -8.08 6.50 -5.93
C LEU A 99 -9.20 5.45 -5.86
N GLY A 100 -9.03 4.41 -5.04
CA GLY A 100 -10.03 3.37 -4.78
C GLY A 100 -9.97 2.22 -5.80
N ARG A 101 -9.42 1.09 -5.35
CA ARG A 101 -9.44 -0.22 -6.02
C ARG A 101 -9.85 -1.27 -5.00
#